data_AF-A0A413F8R1-F1
#
_entry.id   AF-A0A413F8R1-F1
#
_cell.length_a   1.000
_cell.length_b   1.000
_cell.length_c   1.000
_cell.angle_alpha   90.00
_cell.angle_beta   90.00
_cell.angle_gamma   90.00
#
_symmetry.space_group_name_H-M   'P 1'
#
loop_
_entity.id
_entity.type
_entity.pdbx_description
1 polymer ?
#
loop_
_entity_poly.entity_id
_entity_poly.type
_entity_poly.pdbx_seq_one_letter_code
_entity_poly.pdbx_strand_id
1 'polypeptide(L)'
;MRELDELKQEIDRLRLLAQRDPLTGLLNRSAMEEQVNRLLEDEPAGLFVVMDVDEFRYINDQYGHPAGDMALRELARLLGDSFFAPALSGRVGGDSFAVFLPGACAGETAVNKMEHIMGGLARAGEALGLGNRLRVSAGAESAGPGDRFFDLYERADAAMRAGKSERKKALYFYEPSMKQGTDGPGTEDTESSADMKYISEQLRESHIVDGAYCQDYDTFLAIYRFLERGLSRTGIRVHLILISLTDLHGAFVRLDERELLMERLQESIRSSLRFSDIYTQYSSCQFLAMAVCAGRENMDIITDRIEKAFLVREPDRPDIRLSFSFYPLQPIPHGVPAASLFGKRPAEDESRDMCQGTENHE
;
A
#
# COMPACT_ATOMS: atom_id res chain seq x y z
N MET A 1 -38.82 0.09 9.85
CA MET A 1 -38.02 0.16 11.10
C MET A 1 -36.99 -0.97 11.16
N ARG A 2 -37.38 -2.26 11.04
CA ARG A 2 -36.45 -3.41 11.04
C ARG A 2 -35.33 -3.33 10.01
N GLU A 3 -35.69 -2.99 8.77
CA GLU A 3 -34.75 -2.86 7.64
C GLU A 3 -33.76 -1.68 7.79
N LEU A 4 -34.18 -0.60 8.47
CA LEU A 4 -33.30 0.54 8.78
C LEU A 4 -32.31 0.19 9.90
N ASP A 5 -32.72 -0.63 10.88
CA ASP A 5 -31.85 -1.11 11.95
C ASP A 5 -30.87 -2.17 11.42
N GLU A 6 -31.30 -3.06 10.53
CA GLU A 6 -30.44 -4.03 9.84
C GLU A 6 -29.38 -3.34 8.98
N LEU A 7 -29.77 -2.32 8.20
CA LEU A 7 -28.82 -1.53 7.41
C LEU A 7 -27.80 -0.79 8.28
N LYS A 8 -28.23 -0.23 9.41
CA LYS A 8 -27.32 0.42 10.37
C LYS A 8 -26.35 -0.57 10.99
N GLN A 9 -26.82 -1.74 11.40
CA GLN A 9 -25.97 -2.80 11.94
C GLN A 9 -24.91 -3.26 10.93
N GLU A 10 -25.29 -3.39 9.66
CA GLU A 10 -24.35 -3.79 8.63
C GLU A 10 -23.34 -2.68 8.31
N ILE A 11 -23.78 -1.40 8.26
CA ILE A 11 -22.87 -0.25 8.12
C ILE A 11 -21.88 -0.19 9.29
N ASP A 12 -22.35 -0.39 10.52
CA ASP A 12 -21.49 -0.34 11.69
C ASP A 12 -20.52 -1.53 11.74
N ARG A 13 -20.96 -2.71 11.31
CA ARG A 13 -20.09 -3.88 11.14
C ARG A 13 -19.01 -3.64 10.08
N LEU A 14 -19.38 -3.10 8.92
CA LEU A 14 -18.44 -2.78 7.84
C LEU A 14 -17.44 -1.71 8.29
N ARG A 15 -17.90 -0.69 9.03
CA ARG A 15 -17.00 0.30 9.66
C ARG A 15 -16.05 -0.34 10.65
N LEU A 16 -16.53 -1.26 11.48
CA LEU A 16 -15.70 -1.92 12.48
C LEU A 16 -14.66 -2.83 11.83
N LEU A 17 -14.99 -3.52 10.73
CA LEU A 17 -14.03 -4.29 9.93
C LEU A 17 -13.00 -3.38 9.24
N ALA A 18 -13.44 -2.24 8.70
CA ALA A 18 -12.56 -1.26 8.04
C ALA A 18 -11.57 -0.59 9.00
N GLN A 19 -11.81 -0.64 10.31
CA GLN A 19 -10.92 -0.09 11.34
C GLN A 19 -9.88 -1.09 11.86
N ARG A 20 -9.93 -2.35 11.44
CA ARG A 20 -9.05 -3.41 11.95
C ARG A 20 -8.00 -3.82 10.92
N ASP A 21 -6.83 -4.20 11.42
CA ASP A 21 -5.81 -4.87 10.61
C ASP A 21 -6.27 -6.33 10.36
N PRO A 22 -6.32 -6.79 9.11
CA PRO A 22 -6.88 -8.09 8.76
C PRO A 22 -6.04 -9.28 9.27
N LEU A 23 -4.76 -9.07 9.55
CA LEU A 23 -3.88 -10.13 10.05
C LEU A 23 -4.01 -10.31 11.57
N THR A 24 -4.07 -9.20 12.30
CA THR A 24 -3.92 -9.16 13.76
C THR A 24 -5.22 -8.90 14.51
N GLY A 25 -6.24 -8.33 13.85
CA GLY A 25 -7.50 -7.93 14.50
C GLY A 25 -7.38 -6.71 15.43
N LEU A 26 -6.19 -6.12 15.56
CA LEU A 26 -6.00 -4.84 16.25
C LEU A 26 -6.48 -3.67 15.40
N LEU A 27 -6.49 -2.45 15.95
CA LEU A 27 -6.75 -1.27 15.14
C LEU A 27 -5.71 -1.16 14.02
N ASN A 28 -6.14 -0.80 12.82
CA ASN A 28 -5.21 -0.39 11.79
C ASN A 28 -4.71 1.03 12.06
N ARG A 29 -3.69 1.47 11.32
CA ARG A 29 -3.06 2.78 11.51
C ARG A 29 -4.07 3.93 11.50
N SER A 30 -4.95 3.98 10.50
CA SER A 30 -5.91 5.07 10.35
C SER A 30 -6.87 5.15 11.54
N ALA A 31 -7.40 4.02 11.98
CA ALA A 31 -8.28 3.97 13.15
C ALA A 31 -7.55 4.32 14.45
N MET A 32 -6.29 3.88 14.61
CA MET A 32 -5.46 4.23 15.76
C MET A 32 -5.21 5.73 15.83
N GLU A 33 -4.82 6.35 14.72
CA GLU A 33 -4.58 7.79 14.63
C GLU A 33 -5.83 8.60 14.96
N GLU A 34 -6.97 8.25 14.36
CA GLU A 34 -8.25 8.92 14.60
C GLU A 34 -8.69 8.81 16.07
N GLN A 35 -8.56 7.63 16.68
CA GLN A 35 -8.98 7.41 18.07
C GLN A 35 -8.04 8.07 19.07
N VAL A 36 -6.72 8.02 18.86
CA VAL A 36 -5.75 8.70 19.72
C VAL A 36 -5.95 10.21 19.67
N ASN A 37 -6.08 10.80 18.47
CA ASN A 37 -6.31 12.24 18.34
C ASN A 37 -7.59 12.68 19.08
N ARG A 38 -8.68 11.90 18.97
CA ARG A 38 -9.92 12.16 19.73
C ARG A 38 -9.70 12.11 21.24
N LEU A 39 -9.02 11.08 21.75
CA LEU A 39 -8.75 10.98 23.18
C LEU A 39 -7.88 12.13 23.69
N LEU A 40 -6.93 12.62 22.90
CA LEU A 40 -6.08 13.77 23.25
C LEU A 40 -6.82 15.10 23.21
N GLU A 41 -7.84 15.23 22.35
CA GLU A 41 -8.74 16.38 22.35
C GLU A 41 -9.58 16.46 23.65
N ASP A 42 -10.02 15.30 24.15
CA ASP A 42 -10.78 15.20 25.40
C ASP A 42 -9.89 15.35 26.65
N GLU A 43 -8.77 14.63 26.69
CA GLU A 43 -7.79 14.64 27.78
C GLU A 43 -6.37 14.56 27.20
N PRO A 44 -5.60 15.67 27.18
CA PRO A 44 -4.25 15.72 26.61
C PRO A 44 -3.21 15.14 27.58
N ALA A 45 -3.46 13.92 28.05
CA ALA A 45 -2.62 13.17 28.97
C ALA A 45 -2.69 11.68 28.63
N GLY A 46 -1.55 11.00 28.71
CA GLY A 46 -1.45 9.58 28.45
C GLY A 46 -0.03 9.14 28.20
N LEU A 47 0.15 7.84 27.94
CA LEU A 47 1.40 7.27 27.46
C LEU A 47 1.19 6.62 26.11
N PHE A 48 2.01 7.02 25.15
CA PHE A 48 2.07 6.43 23.83
C PHE A 48 3.30 5.53 23.76
N VAL A 49 3.13 4.30 23.26
CA VAL A 49 4.19 3.30 23.17
C VAL A 49 4.26 2.77 21.75
N VAL A 50 5.43 2.78 21.15
CA VAL A 50 5.74 2.17 19.84
C VAL A 50 6.59 0.94 20.05
N MET A 51 6.30 -0.12 19.31
CA MET A 51 7.01 -1.39 19.37
C MET A 51 7.32 -1.91 17.97
N ASP A 52 8.54 -2.40 17.75
CA ASP A 52 8.94 -3.10 16.53
C ASP A 52 9.39 -4.53 16.85
N VAL A 53 9.00 -5.49 16.02
CA VAL A 53 9.55 -6.85 16.09
C VAL A 53 11.01 -6.85 15.64
N ASP A 54 11.90 -7.27 16.53
CA ASP A 54 13.33 -7.31 16.24
C ASP A 54 13.65 -8.35 15.15
N GLU A 55 14.51 -7.96 14.20
CA GLU A 55 14.99 -8.87 13.14
C GLU A 55 13.83 -9.49 12.31
N PHE A 56 12.67 -8.83 12.21
CA PHE A 56 11.50 -9.39 11.52
C PHE A 56 11.77 -9.83 10.08
N ARG A 57 12.53 -9.04 9.33
CA ARG A 57 12.98 -9.42 7.98
C ARG A 57 13.75 -10.74 7.98
N TYR A 58 14.64 -10.96 8.95
CA TYR A 58 15.37 -12.22 9.07
C TYR A 58 14.42 -13.39 9.38
N ILE A 59 13.41 -13.17 10.23
CA ILE A 59 12.37 -14.19 10.49
C ILE A 59 11.69 -14.59 9.19
N ASN A 60 11.27 -13.62 8.37
CA ASN A 60 10.66 -13.90 7.06
C ASN A 60 11.63 -14.59 6.09
N ASP A 61 12.87 -14.09 6.00
CA ASP A 61 13.85 -14.59 5.05
C ASP A 61 14.30 -16.03 5.38
N GLN A 62 14.32 -16.41 6.66
CA GLN A 62 14.75 -17.75 7.11
C GLN A 62 13.61 -18.76 7.28
N TYR A 63 12.46 -18.33 7.79
CA TYR A 63 11.35 -19.21 8.18
C TYR A 63 10.11 -19.01 7.29
N GLY A 64 10.17 -18.07 6.35
CA GLY A 64 9.08 -17.74 5.43
C GLY A 64 8.06 -16.75 6.02
N HIS A 65 7.32 -16.11 5.13
CA HIS A 65 6.24 -15.18 5.50
C HIS A 65 5.19 -15.76 6.47
N PRO A 66 4.77 -17.04 6.38
CA PRO A 66 3.83 -17.61 7.35
C PRO A 66 4.35 -17.56 8.79
N ALA A 67 5.66 -17.73 9.01
CA ALA A 67 6.26 -17.64 10.34
C ALA A 67 6.27 -16.19 10.86
N GLY A 68 6.53 -15.22 9.98
CA GLY A 68 6.38 -13.79 10.30
C GLY A 68 4.94 -13.43 10.67
N ASP A 69 3.97 -13.93 9.90
CA ASP A 69 2.55 -13.72 10.21
C ASP A 69 2.15 -14.29 11.57
N MET A 70 2.67 -15.47 11.94
CA MET A 70 2.46 -16.05 13.26
C MET A 70 3.08 -15.20 14.38
N ALA A 71 4.29 -14.69 14.17
CA ALA A 71 4.96 -13.77 15.09
C ALA A 71 4.13 -12.50 15.35
N LEU A 72 3.59 -11.89 14.28
CA LEU A 72 2.76 -10.70 14.37
C LEU A 72 1.42 -10.97 15.08
N ARG A 73 0.78 -12.10 14.78
CA ARG A 73 -0.46 -12.51 15.46
C ARG A 73 -0.26 -12.75 16.94
N GLU A 74 0.87 -13.33 17.33
CA GLU A 74 1.15 -13.60 18.73
C GLU A 74 1.42 -12.32 19.53
N LEU A 75 2.19 -11.39 18.96
CA LEU A 75 2.35 -10.07 19.56
C LEU A 75 0.99 -9.37 19.71
N ALA A 76 0.15 -9.41 18.67
CA ALA A 76 -1.18 -8.83 18.71
C ALA A 76 -2.07 -9.45 19.80
N ARG A 77 -2.03 -10.78 19.96
CA ARG A 77 -2.73 -11.49 21.03
C ARG A 77 -2.27 -11.01 22.41
N LEU A 78 -0.95 -10.95 22.63
CA LEU A 78 -0.37 -10.48 23.89
C LEU A 78 -0.75 -9.03 24.21
N LEU A 79 -0.82 -8.17 23.19
CA LEU A 79 -1.29 -6.79 23.35
C LEU A 79 -2.78 -6.73 23.73
N GLY A 80 -3.63 -7.49 23.03
CA GLY A 80 -5.06 -7.57 23.33
C GLY A 80 -5.37 -8.14 24.71
N ASP A 81 -4.55 -9.08 25.20
CA ASP A 81 -4.69 -9.64 26.55
C ASP A 81 -4.14 -8.71 27.65
N SER A 82 -3.23 -7.80 27.30
CA SER A 82 -2.56 -6.92 28.26
C SER A 82 -3.22 -5.55 28.39
N PHE A 83 -3.86 -5.06 27.32
CA PHE A 83 -4.43 -3.72 27.23
C PHE A 83 -5.93 -3.80 26.92
N PHE A 84 -6.73 -3.22 27.80
CA PHE A 84 -8.19 -3.17 27.69
C PHE A 84 -8.67 -1.73 27.65
N ALA A 85 -9.86 -1.51 27.09
CA ALA A 85 -10.49 -0.19 27.04
C ALA A 85 -10.44 0.50 28.42
N PRO A 86 -10.04 1.79 28.49
CA PRO A 86 -9.90 2.74 27.37
C PRO A 86 -8.56 2.70 26.63
N ALA A 87 -7.66 1.76 26.93
CA ALA A 87 -6.41 1.61 26.18
C ALA A 87 -6.69 1.23 24.71
N LEU A 88 -5.87 1.76 23.82
CA LEU A 88 -5.90 1.46 22.40
C LEU A 88 -4.66 0.64 22.02
N SER A 89 -4.83 -0.33 21.11
CA SER A 89 -3.73 -1.11 20.55
C SER A 89 -3.95 -1.29 19.06
N GLY A 90 -2.90 -1.02 18.27
CA GLY A 90 -2.98 -1.03 16.82
C GLY A 90 -1.69 -1.51 16.16
N ARG A 91 -1.83 -2.01 14.93
CA ARG A 91 -0.70 -2.26 14.02
C ARG A 91 -0.58 -1.07 13.07
N VAL A 92 0.54 -0.37 13.17
CA VAL A 92 0.76 0.94 12.52
C VAL A 92 1.75 0.89 11.35
N GLY A 93 2.40 -0.26 11.16
CA GLY A 93 3.32 -0.56 10.06
C GLY A 93 3.47 -2.07 9.83
N GLY A 94 4.44 -2.46 8.99
CA GLY A 94 4.69 -3.87 8.64
C GLY A 94 4.90 -4.74 9.88
N ASP A 95 5.88 -4.42 10.69
CA ASP A 95 6.23 -5.08 11.95
C ASP A 95 6.09 -4.17 13.18
N SER A 96 5.46 -3.02 12.98
CA SER A 96 5.33 -1.96 13.98
C SER A 96 3.94 -1.87 14.60
N PHE A 97 3.89 -1.77 15.92
CA PHE A 97 2.71 -1.73 16.75
C PHE A 97 2.73 -0.49 17.64
N ALA A 98 1.54 0.02 17.97
CA ALA A 98 1.38 1.13 18.89
C ALA A 98 0.33 0.82 19.96
N VAL A 99 0.57 1.35 21.16
CA VAL A 99 -0.37 1.33 22.28
C VAL A 99 -0.52 2.76 22.80
N PHE A 100 -1.76 3.15 23.10
CA PHE A 100 -2.04 4.40 23.78
C PHE A 100 -2.83 4.14 25.07
N LEU A 101 -2.31 4.67 26.17
CA LEU A 101 -2.88 4.57 27.50
C LEU A 101 -3.34 5.97 27.93
N PRO A 102 -4.64 6.31 27.86
CA PRO A 102 -5.11 7.63 28.25
C PRO A 102 -5.00 7.85 29.78
N GLY A 103 -4.77 9.10 30.18
CA GLY A 103 -4.74 9.55 31.57
C GLY A 103 -3.37 9.44 32.27
N ALA A 104 -3.33 9.86 33.54
CA ALA A 104 -2.10 10.06 34.31
C ALA A 104 -1.44 8.78 34.90
N CYS A 105 -2.04 7.61 34.73
CA CYS A 105 -1.56 6.35 35.35
C CYS A 105 -0.83 5.47 34.34
N ALA A 106 0.41 5.80 33.93
CA ALA A 106 0.99 5.03 32.83
C ALA A 106 2.47 4.63 32.92
N GLY A 107 3.36 5.31 33.64
CA GLY A 107 4.79 4.95 33.63
C GLY A 107 5.07 3.53 34.15
N GLU A 108 4.85 3.30 35.45
CA GLU A 108 5.20 2.04 36.12
C GLU A 108 4.31 0.86 35.69
N THR A 109 3.02 1.10 35.47
CA THR A 109 2.08 0.10 34.96
C THR A 109 2.41 -0.33 33.53
N ALA A 110 2.84 0.57 32.65
CA ALA A 110 3.21 0.22 31.29
C ALA A 110 4.52 -0.58 31.22
N VAL A 111 5.51 -0.25 32.05
CA VAL A 111 6.76 -1.02 32.14
C VAL A 111 6.46 -2.47 32.54
N ASN A 112 5.67 -2.69 33.59
CA ASN A 112 5.29 -4.04 34.04
C ASN A 112 4.51 -4.82 32.96
N LYS A 113 3.58 -4.16 32.26
CA LYS A 113 2.86 -4.78 31.13
C LYS A 113 3.81 -5.13 29.98
N MET A 114 4.77 -4.25 29.69
CA MET A 114 5.75 -4.48 28.62
C MET A 114 6.67 -5.66 28.95
N GLU A 115 7.14 -5.77 30.19
CA GLU A 115 7.90 -6.94 30.66
C GLU A 115 7.08 -8.23 30.53
N HIS A 116 5.79 -8.19 30.85
CA HIS A 116 4.90 -9.33 30.66
C HIS A 116 4.77 -9.74 29.19
N ILE A 117 4.59 -8.77 28.29
CA ILE A 117 4.50 -9.00 26.84
C ILE A 117 5.81 -9.58 26.32
N MET A 118 6.96 -9.01 26.68
CA MET A 118 8.27 -9.52 26.28
C MET A 118 8.51 -10.95 26.76
N GLY A 119 8.15 -11.26 28.00
CA GLY A 119 8.23 -12.61 28.54
C GLY A 119 7.28 -13.59 27.83
N GLY A 120 6.06 -13.15 27.49
CA GLY A 120 5.11 -13.93 26.69
C GLY A 120 5.64 -14.24 25.29
N LEU A 121 6.21 -13.23 24.65
CA LEU A 121 6.74 -13.31 23.30
C LEU A 121 7.96 -14.23 23.22
N ALA A 122 8.84 -14.20 24.23
CA ALA A 122 9.96 -15.13 24.33
C ALA A 122 9.50 -16.59 24.41
N ARG A 123 8.48 -16.88 25.25
CA ARG A 123 7.88 -18.24 25.33
C ARG A 123 7.24 -18.67 24.02
N ALA A 124 6.56 -17.76 23.34
CA ALA A 124 5.97 -18.07 22.05
C ALA A 124 7.03 -18.30 20.97
N GLY A 125 8.13 -17.55 20.98
CA GLY A 125 9.28 -17.77 20.10
C GLY A 125 9.83 -19.19 20.24
N GLU A 126 9.98 -19.70 21.46
CA GLU A 126 10.36 -21.09 21.72
C GLU A 126 9.34 -22.08 21.16
N ALA A 127 8.04 -21.87 21.41
CA ALA A 127 6.97 -22.75 20.94
C ALA A 127 6.85 -22.78 19.40
N LEU A 128 7.14 -21.67 18.72
CA LEU A 128 7.08 -21.52 17.27
C LEU A 128 8.36 -21.99 16.56
N GLY A 129 9.39 -22.45 17.29
CA GLY A 129 10.67 -22.81 16.70
C GLY A 129 11.53 -21.62 16.23
N LEU A 130 11.13 -20.40 16.59
CA LEU A 130 11.90 -19.15 16.36
C LEU A 130 12.97 -18.94 17.45
N GLY A 131 12.84 -19.65 18.57
CA GLY A 131 13.72 -19.54 19.73
C GLY A 131 13.68 -18.16 20.38
N ASN A 132 14.79 -17.73 20.96
CA ASN A 132 14.93 -16.44 21.63
C ASN A 132 14.97 -15.22 20.68
N ARG A 133 14.74 -15.42 19.38
CA ARG A 133 14.80 -14.36 18.35
C ARG A 133 13.53 -13.54 18.28
N LEU A 134 12.38 -14.10 18.64
CA LEU A 134 11.13 -13.37 18.67
C LEU A 134 11.14 -12.40 19.86
N ARG A 135 11.52 -11.15 19.59
CA ARG A 135 11.65 -10.07 20.57
C ARG A 135 11.06 -8.80 19.99
N VAL A 136 10.80 -7.84 20.86
CA VAL A 136 10.37 -6.50 20.49
C VAL A 136 11.28 -5.46 21.13
N SER A 137 11.53 -4.38 20.40
CA SER A 137 12.05 -3.14 20.97
C SER A 137 10.87 -2.20 21.21
N ALA A 138 10.84 -1.49 22.35
CA ALA A 138 9.72 -0.61 22.69
C ALA A 138 10.20 0.76 23.18
N GLY A 139 9.63 1.83 22.64
CA GLY A 139 9.85 3.20 23.07
C GLY A 139 8.55 3.87 23.47
N ALA A 140 8.61 4.79 24.43
CA ALA A 140 7.44 5.43 25.02
C ALA A 140 7.62 6.93 25.14
N GLU A 141 6.50 7.64 25.02
CA GLU A 141 6.43 9.08 25.26
C GLU A 141 5.15 9.44 26.01
N SER A 142 5.26 10.41 26.93
CA SER A 142 4.10 10.96 27.61
C SER A 142 3.42 12.01 26.74
N ALA A 143 2.10 11.92 26.61
CA ALA A 143 1.32 12.91 25.89
C ALA A 143 1.14 14.19 26.71
N GLY A 144 1.23 15.33 26.05
CA GLY A 144 1.00 16.65 26.62
C GLY A 144 0.06 17.53 25.79
N PRO A 145 -0.19 18.76 26.26
CA PRO A 145 -1.08 19.70 25.59
C PRO A 145 -0.64 20.01 24.15
N GLY A 146 -1.56 19.82 23.20
CA GLY A 146 -1.35 20.11 21.78
C GLY A 146 -0.69 18.99 20.98
N ASP A 147 -0.30 17.88 21.62
CA ASP A 147 0.21 16.72 20.90
C ASP A 147 -0.88 16.06 20.04
N ARG A 148 -0.45 15.56 18.88
CA ARG A 148 -1.23 14.67 18.02
C ARG A 148 -0.56 13.30 17.97
N PHE A 149 -1.27 12.33 17.42
CA PHE A 149 -0.74 10.98 17.19
C PHE A 149 0.65 11.00 16.54
N PHE A 150 0.86 11.85 15.52
CA PHE A 150 2.12 11.95 14.81
C PHE A 150 3.27 12.39 15.72
N ASP A 151 3.07 13.44 16.53
CA ASP A 151 4.10 13.96 17.44
C ASP A 151 4.52 12.93 18.50
N LEU A 152 3.55 12.16 19.01
CA LEU A 152 3.79 11.08 19.97
C LEU A 152 4.52 9.90 19.33
N TYR A 153 4.12 9.55 18.10
CA TYR A 153 4.74 8.47 17.35
C TYR A 153 6.22 8.76 17.08
N GLU A 154 6.56 9.95 16.59
CA GLU A 154 7.94 10.34 16.31
C GLU A 154 8.83 10.26 17.56
N ARG A 155 8.36 10.79 18.70
CA ARG A 155 9.13 10.82 19.94
C ARG A 155 9.30 9.43 20.54
N ALA A 156 8.24 8.63 20.56
CA ALA A 156 8.29 7.24 21.04
C ALA A 156 9.19 6.36 20.15
N ASP A 157 9.14 6.52 18.83
CA ASP A 157 10.00 5.81 17.88
C ASP A 157 11.48 6.24 18.01
N ALA A 158 11.75 7.54 18.23
CA ALA A 158 13.10 8.00 18.54
C ALA A 158 13.64 7.36 19.83
N ALA A 159 12.83 7.27 20.88
CA ALA A 159 13.20 6.59 22.13
C ALA A 159 13.48 5.09 21.92
N MET A 160 12.63 4.41 21.13
CA MET A 160 12.80 3.01 20.76
C MET A 160 14.13 2.81 20.02
N ARG A 161 14.43 3.63 19.01
CA ARG A 161 15.67 3.54 18.23
C ARG A 161 16.91 3.78 19.08
N ALA A 162 16.90 4.78 19.95
CA ALA A 162 18.00 5.05 20.88
C ALA A 162 18.24 3.84 21.81
N GLY A 163 17.16 3.25 22.31
CA GLY A 163 17.22 2.07 23.17
C GLY A 163 17.62 0.76 22.49
N LYS A 164 17.31 0.62 21.19
CA LYS A 164 17.57 -0.60 20.39
C LYS A 164 19.05 -0.98 20.32
N SER A 165 19.95 -0.01 20.49
CA SER A 165 21.40 -0.24 20.57
C SER A 165 21.84 -0.82 21.92
N GLU A 166 21.12 -0.52 23.00
CA GLU A 166 21.47 -0.99 24.34
C GLU A 166 20.81 -2.32 24.71
N ARG A 167 19.54 -2.53 24.31
CA ARG A 167 18.71 -3.72 24.61
C ARG A 167 18.71 -4.18 26.09
N LYS A 168 18.82 -3.24 27.03
CA LYS A 168 18.85 -3.51 28.48
C LYS A 168 17.52 -3.30 29.18
N LYS A 169 16.60 -2.52 28.60
CA LYS A 169 15.34 -2.13 29.23
C LYS A 169 14.15 -2.66 28.43
N ALA A 170 13.07 -2.96 29.13
CA ALA A 170 11.80 -3.34 28.52
C ALA A 170 11.09 -2.15 27.83
N LEU A 171 11.34 -0.93 28.30
CA LEU A 171 10.74 0.28 27.75
C LEU A 171 11.72 1.44 27.83
N TYR A 172 11.86 2.17 26.72
CA TYR A 172 12.71 3.35 26.65
C TYR A 172 11.85 4.60 26.58
N PHE A 173 11.93 5.45 27.60
CA PHE A 173 11.23 6.73 27.61
C PHE A 173 12.00 7.76 26.80
N TYR A 174 11.28 8.57 26.04
CA TYR A 174 11.85 9.68 25.30
C TYR A 174 12.45 10.71 26.25
N GLU A 175 13.67 11.15 25.94
CA GLU A 175 14.28 12.31 26.57
C GLU A 175 14.54 13.38 25.50
N PRO A 176 14.38 14.69 25.80
CA PRO A 176 14.65 15.75 24.83
C PRO A 176 16.09 15.74 24.27
N SER A 177 17.04 15.19 25.03
CA SER A 177 18.42 14.93 24.59
C SER A 177 18.51 13.92 23.44
N MET A 178 17.55 13.00 23.31
CA MET A 178 17.45 12.03 22.21
C MET A 178 17.02 12.69 20.89
N LYS A 179 16.55 13.94 20.93
CA LYS A 179 16.43 14.80 19.74
C LYS A 179 17.79 15.31 19.25
N GLN A 180 18.86 15.23 20.06
CA GLN A 180 20.22 15.64 19.69
C GLN A 180 21.11 14.42 19.44
N GLY A 181 21.10 13.98 18.19
CA GLY A 181 21.92 12.88 17.70
C GLY A 181 22.30 13.04 16.24
N THR A 182 22.51 14.27 15.75
CA THR A 182 23.11 14.59 14.44
C THR A 182 23.81 15.95 14.46
N ASP A 183 24.85 16.12 15.29
CA ASP A 183 25.78 17.25 15.12
C ASP A 183 27.20 16.82 15.52
N GLY A 184 27.88 16.15 14.59
CA GLY A 184 29.33 15.94 14.58
C GLY A 184 29.89 16.43 13.25
N PRO A 185 31.02 17.16 13.21
CA PRO A 185 31.46 17.84 12.00
C PRO A 185 32.09 16.84 11.05
N GLY A 186 31.43 16.59 9.91
CA GLY A 186 32.01 15.88 8.77
C GLY A 186 31.21 14.69 8.30
N THR A 187 30.11 14.96 7.58
CA THR A 187 29.69 14.38 6.29
C THR A 187 28.22 14.72 6.11
N GLU A 188 27.92 15.59 5.14
CA GLU A 188 26.57 15.84 4.66
C GLU A 188 25.95 14.50 4.19
N ASP A 189 24.64 14.34 4.36
CA ASP A 189 23.79 13.20 3.95
C ASP A 189 23.43 12.15 5.03
N THR A 190 22.88 12.50 6.20
CA THR A 190 22.06 11.53 6.97
C THR A 190 21.01 12.09 7.93
N GLU A 191 20.45 13.28 7.72
CA GLU A 191 19.29 13.74 8.53
C GLU A 191 17.92 13.34 7.94
N SER A 192 17.86 12.87 6.70
CA SER A 192 16.62 12.37 6.08
C SER A 192 16.23 10.94 6.50
N SER A 193 16.96 10.29 7.39
CA SER A 193 17.00 8.81 7.50
C SER A 193 15.77 8.15 8.15
N ALA A 194 15.14 8.75 9.16
CA ALA A 194 14.01 8.12 9.85
C ALA A 194 12.69 8.34 9.11
N ASP A 195 12.37 9.59 8.79
CA ASP A 195 11.15 9.95 8.07
C ASP A 195 11.16 9.39 6.66
N MET A 196 12.27 9.46 5.92
CA MET A 196 12.31 8.86 4.59
C MET A 196 12.28 7.34 4.65
N LYS A 197 12.80 6.71 5.71
CA LYS A 197 12.68 5.26 5.86
C LYS A 197 11.24 4.86 6.17
N TYR A 198 10.60 5.56 7.08
CA TYR A 198 9.19 5.38 7.41
C TYR A 198 8.28 5.65 6.20
N ILE A 199 8.46 6.78 5.52
CA ILE A 199 7.76 7.13 4.27
C ILE A 199 8.06 6.09 3.19
N SER A 200 9.33 5.67 3.02
CA SER A 200 9.70 4.66 2.04
C SER A 200 9.04 3.31 2.32
N GLU A 201 8.84 2.94 3.58
CA GLU A 201 8.15 1.71 3.96
C GLU A 201 6.64 1.81 3.71
N GLN A 202 6.02 2.98 3.92
CA GLN A 202 4.61 3.24 3.60
C GLN A 202 4.35 3.32 2.09
N LEU A 203 5.26 3.93 1.34
CA LEU A 203 5.19 4.01 -0.12
C LEU A 203 5.60 2.70 -0.80
N ARG A 204 6.14 1.74 -0.03
CA ARG A 204 6.53 0.44 -0.59
C ARG A 204 5.29 -0.39 -0.86
N GLU A 205 5.21 -0.89 -2.08
CA GLU A 205 4.13 -1.76 -2.49
C GLU A 205 4.05 -3.00 -1.58
N SER A 206 2.91 -3.15 -0.90
CA SER A 206 2.70 -4.14 0.16
C SER A 206 2.29 -5.51 -0.40
N HIS A 207 1.94 -5.57 -1.68
CA HIS A 207 1.46 -6.76 -2.38
C HIS A 207 2.16 -6.92 -3.72
N ILE A 208 2.97 -7.98 -3.85
CA ILE A 208 3.54 -8.38 -5.14
C ILE A 208 2.46 -9.15 -5.88
N VAL A 209 1.78 -8.50 -6.83
CA VAL A 209 0.80 -9.15 -7.71
C VAL A 209 1.56 -9.82 -8.87
N ASP A 210 1.29 -11.10 -9.16
CA ASP A 210 1.88 -11.71 -10.37
C ASP A 210 1.35 -11.04 -11.65
N GLY A 211 2.28 -10.59 -12.49
CA GLY A 211 2.02 -9.94 -13.77
C GLY A 211 1.96 -8.41 -13.70
N ALA A 212 1.52 -7.78 -14.79
CA ALA A 212 1.42 -6.32 -14.87
C ALA A 212 0.28 -5.73 -14.03
N TYR A 213 0.41 -4.46 -13.66
CA TYR A 213 -0.52 -3.77 -12.77
C TYR A 213 -1.70 -3.17 -13.57
N CYS A 214 -2.91 -3.70 -13.33
CA CYS A 214 -4.15 -3.16 -13.90
C CYS A 214 -4.59 -1.95 -13.08
N GLN A 215 -4.73 -0.78 -13.69
CA GLN A 215 -5.15 0.45 -13.01
C GLN A 215 -6.37 1.08 -13.66
N ASP A 216 -7.09 1.90 -12.90
CA ASP A 216 -8.11 2.78 -13.47
C ASP A 216 -7.46 3.81 -14.41
N TYR A 217 -8.28 4.39 -15.29
CA TYR A 217 -7.80 5.29 -16.34
C TYR A 217 -7.20 6.60 -15.79
N ASP A 218 -7.73 7.12 -14.68
CA ASP A 218 -7.25 8.38 -14.09
C ASP A 218 -5.86 8.19 -13.46
N THR A 219 -5.65 7.07 -12.78
CA THR A 219 -4.34 6.67 -12.24
C THR A 219 -3.34 6.43 -13.36
N PHE A 220 -3.75 5.71 -14.42
CA PHE A 220 -2.93 5.52 -15.62
C PHE A 220 -2.48 6.87 -16.22
N LEU A 221 -3.40 7.83 -16.33
CA LEU A 221 -3.13 9.17 -16.84
C LEU A 221 -2.19 9.97 -15.94
N ALA A 222 -2.33 9.85 -14.62
CA ALA A 222 -1.42 10.49 -13.66
C ALA A 222 0.02 9.97 -13.84
N ILE A 223 0.18 8.66 -14.00
CA ILE A 223 1.49 8.01 -14.21
C ILE A 223 2.08 8.39 -15.58
N TYR A 224 1.28 8.36 -16.65
CA TYR A 224 1.69 8.83 -17.98
C TYR A 224 2.29 10.24 -17.90
N ARG A 225 1.57 11.18 -17.28
CA ARG A 225 2.00 12.59 -17.16
C ARG A 225 3.26 12.73 -16.30
N PHE A 226 3.41 11.90 -15.27
CA PHE A 226 4.61 11.88 -14.44
C PHE A 226 5.84 11.42 -15.25
N LEU A 227 5.72 10.32 -16.00
CA LEU A 227 6.78 9.81 -16.87
C LEU A 227 7.13 10.84 -17.95
N GLU A 228 6.13 11.41 -18.62
CA GLU A 228 6.31 12.43 -19.67
C GLU A 228 7.14 13.64 -19.20
N ARG A 229 6.88 14.13 -17.97
CA ARG A 229 7.67 15.21 -17.33
C ARG A 229 9.11 14.80 -17.00
N GLY A 230 9.33 13.52 -16.68
CA GLY A 230 10.62 12.97 -16.28
C GLY A 230 11.52 12.51 -17.43
N LEU A 231 10.97 12.32 -18.63
CA LEU A 231 11.68 11.75 -19.78
C LEU A 231 12.98 12.48 -20.12
N SER A 232 12.97 13.82 -20.17
CA SER A 232 14.15 14.62 -20.52
C SER A 232 15.30 14.48 -19.53
N ARG A 233 15.03 14.03 -18.30
CA ARG A 233 16.01 13.93 -17.21
C ARG A 233 16.50 12.50 -16.98
N THR A 234 15.65 11.51 -17.23
CA THR A 234 15.89 10.12 -16.82
C THR A 234 16.43 9.25 -17.96
N GLY A 235 16.23 9.63 -19.22
CA GLY A 235 16.65 8.83 -20.37
C GLY A 235 15.90 7.49 -20.54
N ILE A 236 14.87 7.25 -19.71
CA ILE A 236 14.05 6.04 -19.77
C ILE A 236 13.21 6.08 -21.06
N ARG A 237 13.15 4.96 -21.78
CA ARG A 237 12.27 4.80 -22.95
C ARG A 237 10.94 4.22 -22.51
N VAL A 238 9.84 4.89 -22.83
CA VAL A 238 8.47 4.44 -22.54
C VAL A 238 7.70 4.35 -23.85
N HIS A 239 7.00 3.24 -24.06
CA HIS A 239 6.11 3.06 -25.20
C HIS A 239 4.69 2.78 -24.74
N LEU A 240 3.74 3.49 -25.33
CA LEU A 240 2.33 3.15 -25.26
C LEU A 240 2.01 2.07 -26.29
N ILE A 241 1.24 1.09 -25.86
CA ILE A 241 0.72 0.00 -26.70
C ILE A 241 -0.80 0.04 -26.58
N LEU A 242 -1.48 0.40 -27.66
CA LEU A 242 -2.93 0.25 -27.77
C LEU A 242 -3.22 -1.12 -28.38
N ILE A 243 -3.91 -1.95 -27.63
CA ILE A 243 -4.26 -3.32 -27.97
C ILE A 243 -5.75 -3.32 -28.28
N SER A 244 -6.12 -3.63 -29.51
CA SER A 244 -7.50 -3.62 -29.97
C SER A 244 -7.95 -5.00 -30.38
N LEU A 245 -9.09 -5.43 -29.84
CA LEU A 245 -9.73 -6.68 -30.19
C LEU A 245 -10.64 -6.46 -31.40
N THR A 246 -10.29 -7.07 -32.54
CA THR A 246 -10.99 -6.89 -33.81
C THR A 246 -11.32 -8.22 -34.47
N ASP A 247 -12.22 -8.21 -35.45
CA ASP A 247 -12.42 -9.33 -36.36
C ASP A 247 -11.33 -9.38 -37.45
N LEU A 248 -11.45 -10.35 -38.37
CA LEU A 248 -10.56 -10.51 -39.54
C LEU A 248 -10.56 -9.32 -40.51
N HIS A 249 -11.59 -8.47 -40.47
CA HIS A 249 -11.73 -7.30 -41.31
C HIS A 249 -11.27 -6.01 -40.61
N GLY A 250 -10.84 -6.10 -39.35
CA GLY A 250 -10.40 -4.98 -38.53
C GLY A 250 -11.55 -4.21 -37.87
N ALA A 251 -12.79 -4.72 -37.91
CA ALA A 251 -13.91 -4.15 -37.17
C ALA A 251 -13.92 -4.65 -35.72
N PHE A 252 -14.46 -3.85 -34.80
CA PHE A 252 -14.60 -4.28 -33.41
C PHE A 252 -15.56 -5.45 -33.27
N VAL A 253 -15.26 -6.37 -32.34
CA VAL A 253 -16.07 -7.55 -32.07
C VAL A 253 -17.49 -7.17 -31.66
N ARG A 254 -18.47 -8.05 -31.84
CA ARG A 254 -19.88 -7.78 -31.55
C ARG A 254 -20.15 -7.68 -30.04
N LEU A 255 -21.15 -6.89 -29.67
CA LEU A 255 -21.49 -6.55 -28.27
C LEU A 255 -21.77 -7.79 -27.39
N ASP A 256 -22.39 -8.82 -27.96
CA ASP A 256 -22.78 -10.07 -27.29
C ASP A 256 -21.58 -10.91 -26.82
N GLU A 257 -20.40 -10.71 -27.40
CA GLU A 257 -19.20 -11.51 -27.11
C GLU A 257 -18.07 -10.71 -26.44
N ARG A 258 -18.19 -9.36 -26.44
CA ARG A 258 -17.14 -8.45 -25.96
C ARG A 258 -16.72 -8.69 -24.52
N GLU A 259 -17.67 -8.92 -23.63
CA GLU A 259 -17.39 -9.01 -22.19
C GLU A 259 -16.43 -10.16 -21.89
N LEU A 260 -16.77 -11.37 -22.36
CA LEU A 260 -15.95 -12.56 -22.19
C LEU A 260 -14.56 -12.41 -22.84
N LEU A 261 -14.52 -11.90 -24.08
CA LEU A 261 -13.26 -11.77 -24.81
C LEU A 261 -12.33 -10.70 -24.22
N MET A 262 -12.90 -9.62 -23.68
CA MET A 262 -12.14 -8.57 -23.00
C MET A 262 -11.56 -9.07 -21.67
N GLU A 263 -12.29 -9.89 -20.92
CA GLU A 263 -11.76 -10.55 -19.72
C GLU A 263 -10.57 -11.47 -20.08
N ARG A 264 -10.71 -12.27 -21.14
CA ARG A 264 -9.64 -13.16 -21.64
C ARG A 264 -8.42 -12.40 -22.15
N LEU A 265 -8.64 -11.28 -22.81
CA LEU A 265 -7.58 -10.38 -23.25
C LEU A 265 -6.88 -9.74 -22.04
N GLN A 266 -7.63 -9.32 -21.02
CA GLN A 266 -7.08 -8.78 -19.79
C GLN A 266 -6.12 -9.76 -19.10
N GLU A 267 -6.54 -11.02 -18.95
CA GLU A 267 -5.69 -12.08 -18.38
C GLU A 267 -4.42 -12.29 -19.21
N SER A 268 -4.55 -12.31 -20.53
CA SER A 268 -3.43 -12.46 -21.47
C SER A 268 -2.43 -11.32 -21.37
N ILE A 269 -2.90 -10.07 -21.27
CA ILE A 269 -2.07 -8.89 -21.07
C ILE A 269 -1.35 -8.99 -19.73
N ARG A 270 -2.08 -9.30 -18.64
CA ARG A 270 -1.53 -9.42 -17.30
C ARG A 270 -0.38 -10.44 -17.21
N SER A 271 -0.59 -11.64 -17.75
CA SER A 271 0.43 -12.71 -17.70
C SER A 271 1.59 -12.47 -18.65
N SER A 272 1.37 -11.67 -19.69
CA SER A 272 2.40 -11.38 -20.69
C SER A 272 3.29 -10.24 -20.23
N LEU A 273 2.75 -9.11 -19.81
CA LEU A 273 3.56 -7.94 -19.45
C LEU A 273 4.40 -8.15 -18.17
N ARG A 274 5.48 -7.37 -18.03
CA ARG A 274 6.36 -7.46 -16.85
C ARG A 274 5.64 -6.85 -15.65
N PHE A 275 6.07 -7.24 -14.45
CA PHE A 275 5.57 -6.66 -13.20
C PHE A 275 5.64 -5.13 -13.15
N SER A 276 6.67 -4.53 -13.78
CA SER A 276 6.85 -3.08 -13.85
C SER A 276 5.99 -2.37 -14.89
N ASP A 277 5.27 -3.10 -15.73
CA ASP A 277 4.42 -2.53 -16.78
C ASP A 277 3.01 -2.30 -16.24
N ILE A 278 2.32 -1.31 -16.81
CA ILE A 278 1.00 -0.88 -16.34
C ILE A 278 0.03 -0.93 -17.52
N TYR A 279 -1.22 -1.33 -17.28
CA TYR A 279 -2.25 -1.29 -18.29
C TYR A 279 -3.61 -0.88 -17.73
N THR A 280 -4.48 -0.39 -18.59
CA THR A 280 -5.84 0.03 -18.26
C THR A 280 -6.81 -0.28 -19.41
N GLN A 281 -8.08 -0.50 -19.11
CA GLN A 281 -9.10 -0.63 -20.14
C GLN A 281 -9.41 0.75 -20.72
N TYR A 282 -9.21 0.91 -22.03
CA TYR A 282 -9.43 2.18 -22.72
C TYR A 282 -10.84 2.29 -23.30
N SER A 283 -11.39 1.18 -23.79
CA SER A 283 -12.75 1.12 -24.34
C SER A 283 -13.35 -0.28 -24.19
N SER A 284 -14.57 -0.48 -24.72
CA SER A 284 -15.23 -1.81 -24.71
C SER A 284 -14.54 -2.87 -25.56
N CYS A 285 -13.51 -2.52 -26.34
CA CYS A 285 -12.74 -3.45 -27.19
C CYS A 285 -11.23 -3.21 -27.13
N GLN A 286 -10.76 -2.36 -26.21
CA GLN A 286 -9.37 -1.92 -26.22
C GLN A 286 -8.77 -1.80 -24.83
N PHE A 287 -7.50 -2.20 -24.74
CA PHE A 287 -6.63 -1.94 -23.60
C PHE A 287 -5.49 -1.02 -24.03
N LEU A 288 -5.04 -0.18 -23.10
CA LEU A 288 -3.86 0.64 -23.24
C LEU A 288 -2.81 0.19 -22.23
N ALA A 289 -1.59 -0.08 -22.69
CA ALA A 289 -0.48 -0.48 -21.84
C ALA A 289 0.69 0.50 -21.97
N MET A 290 1.41 0.71 -20.87
CA MET A 290 2.70 1.41 -20.81
C MET A 290 3.80 0.40 -20.55
N ALA A 291 4.65 0.18 -21.56
CA ALA A 291 5.86 -0.60 -21.43
C ALA A 291 7.03 0.33 -21.07
N VAL A 292 7.53 0.21 -19.84
CA VAL A 292 8.60 1.05 -19.31
C VAL A 292 9.95 0.37 -19.55
N CYS A 293 10.99 1.14 -19.88
CA CYS A 293 12.32 0.63 -20.22
C CYS A 293 12.33 -0.34 -21.43
N ALA A 294 11.38 -0.19 -22.35
CA ALA A 294 11.26 -1.02 -23.55
C ALA A 294 11.64 -0.22 -24.81
N GLY A 295 12.55 -0.78 -25.61
CA GLY A 295 12.87 -0.27 -26.95
C GLY A 295 11.88 -0.74 -28.00
N ARG A 296 12.02 -0.24 -29.23
CA ARG A 296 11.18 -0.71 -30.36
C ARG A 296 11.40 -2.19 -30.63
N GLU A 297 12.63 -2.66 -30.44
CA GLU A 297 13.03 -4.07 -30.51
C GLU A 297 12.29 -4.99 -29.52
N ASN A 298 11.72 -4.44 -28.44
CA ASN A 298 10.96 -5.21 -27.45
C ASN A 298 9.46 -5.29 -27.78
N MET A 299 8.95 -4.43 -28.66
CA MET A 299 7.52 -4.35 -28.94
C MET A 299 7.01 -5.63 -29.60
N ASP A 300 7.73 -6.13 -30.62
CA ASP A 300 7.37 -7.35 -31.33
C ASP A 300 7.33 -8.56 -30.39
N ILE A 301 8.27 -8.63 -29.43
CA ILE A 301 8.33 -9.69 -28.42
C ILE A 301 7.14 -9.61 -27.46
N ILE A 302 6.78 -8.38 -27.03
CA ILE A 302 5.65 -8.16 -26.13
C ILE A 302 4.34 -8.54 -26.82
N THR A 303 4.13 -8.11 -28.06
CA THR A 303 2.89 -8.39 -28.80
C THR A 303 2.76 -9.86 -29.18
N ASP A 304 3.84 -10.51 -29.64
CA ASP A 304 3.84 -11.95 -29.92
C ASP A 304 3.49 -12.78 -28.67
N ARG A 305 4.00 -12.36 -27.50
CA ARG A 305 3.67 -13.01 -26.23
C ARG A 305 2.21 -12.83 -25.84
N ILE A 306 1.66 -11.62 -25.98
CA ILE A 306 0.25 -11.34 -25.71
C ILE A 306 -0.66 -12.12 -26.67
N GLU A 307 -0.32 -12.14 -27.96
CA GLU A 307 -1.08 -12.86 -28.99
C GLU A 307 -1.06 -14.37 -28.75
N LYS A 308 0.10 -14.95 -28.44
CA LYS A 308 0.19 -16.38 -28.06
C LYS A 308 -0.59 -16.70 -26.79
N ALA A 309 -0.50 -15.85 -25.77
CA ALA A 309 -1.26 -16.04 -24.54
C ALA A 309 -2.78 -16.00 -24.78
N PHE A 310 -3.22 -15.08 -25.65
CA PHE A 310 -4.63 -14.98 -26.04
C PHE A 310 -5.10 -16.18 -26.85
N LEU A 311 -4.33 -16.63 -27.85
CA LEU A 311 -4.66 -17.81 -28.67
C LEU A 311 -4.73 -19.11 -27.85
N VAL A 312 -3.91 -19.24 -26.80
CA VAL A 312 -3.98 -20.40 -25.89
C VAL A 312 -5.26 -20.38 -25.07
N ARG A 313 -5.77 -19.20 -24.70
CA ARG A 313 -7.03 -19.06 -23.96
C ARG A 313 -8.25 -19.19 -24.86
N GLU A 314 -8.15 -18.77 -26.12
CA GLU A 314 -9.22 -18.78 -27.11
C GLU A 314 -8.81 -19.52 -28.42
N PRO A 315 -8.60 -20.86 -28.36
CA PRO A 315 -8.10 -21.63 -29.51
C PRO A 315 -9.11 -21.78 -30.66
N ASP A 316 -10.41 -21.63 -30.39
CA ASP A 316 -11.51 -21.94 -31.32
C ASP A 316 -12.10 -20.70 -32.02
N ARG A 317 -11.44 -19.53 -31.95
CA ARG A 317 -11.91 -18.26 -32.53
C ARG A 317 -10.95 -17.66 -33.55
N PRO A 318 -10.76 -18.28 -34.74
CA PRO A 318 -9.88 -17.75 -35.78
C PRO A 318 -10.42 -16.47 -36.44
N ASP A 319 -11.69 -16.13 -36.18
CA ASP A 319 -12.38 -14.93 -36.64
C ASP A 319 -11.96 -13.67 -35.88
N ILE A 320 -11.28 -13.81 -34.74
CA ILE A 320 -10.83 -12.72 -33.88
C ILE A 320 -9.31 -12.54 -33.99
N ARG A 321 -8.86 -11.29 -33.98
CA ARG A 321 -7.45 -10.91 -33.96
C ARG A 321 -7.18 -9.77 -32.99
N LEU A 322 -5.95 -9.71 -32.52
CA LEU A 322 -5.42 -8.56 -31.82
C LEU A 322 -4.70 -7.66 -32.81
N SER A 323 -5.02 -6.37 -32.79
CA SER A 323 -4.26 -5.34 -33.49
C SER A 323 -3.55 -4.44 -32.49
N PHE A 324 -2.32 -4.05 -32.83
CA PHE A 324 -1.43 -3.30 -31.94
C PHE A 324 -1.02 -1.99 -32.59
N SER A 325 -1.18 -0.89 -31.86
CA SER A 325 -0.65 0.42 -32.24
C SER A 325 0.35 0.89 -31.19
N PHE A 326 1.48 1.45 -31.64
CA PHE A 326 2.57 1.84 -30.77
C PHE A 326 2.81 3.34 -30.83
N TYR A 327 3.02 3.95 -29.68
CA TYR A 327 3.41 5.35 -29.59
C TYR A 327 4.58 5.52 -28.62
N PRO A 328 5.77 5.95 -29.10
CA PRO A 328 6.88 6.27 -28.21
C PRO A 328 6.57 7.56 -27.46
N LEU A 329 6.59 7.51 -26.13
CA LEU A 329 6.35 8.68 -25.30
C LEU A 329 7.42 9.75 -25.59
N GLN A 330 6.98 10.97 -25.87
CA GLN A 330 7.87 12.09 -26.20
C GLN A 330 8.04 13.01 -24.99
N PRO A 331 9.24 13.58 -24.77
CA PRO A 331 9.43 14.57 -23.72
C PRO A 331 8.63 15.86 -24.03
N ILE A 332 8.23 16.57 -22.97
CA ILE A 332 7.58 17.87 -23.11
C ILE A 332 8.58 18.87 -23.72
N PRO A 333 8.26 19.53 -24.86
CA PRO A 333 9.12 20.55 -25.43
C PRO A 333 9.26 21.74 -24.48
N HIS A 334 10.49 22.11 -24.13
CA HIS A 334 10.75 23.29 -23.30
C HIS A 334 10.27 24.57 -24.02
N GLY A 335 9.42 25.37 -23.35
CA GLY A 335 9.02 26.70 -23.82
C GLY A 335 7.81 26.76 -24.76
N VAL A 336 7.09 25.65 -24.98
CA VAL A 336 5.87 25.65 -25.81
C VAL A 336 4.62 25.64 -24.89
N PRO A 337 3.69 26.61 -25.02
CA PRO A 337 2.42 26.59 -24.29
C PRO A 337 1.67 25.27 -24.52
N ALA A 338 1.06 24.70 -23.47
CA ALA A 338 0.30 23.44 -23.58
C ALA A 338 -0.78 23.49 -24.67
N ALA A 339 -1.34 24.67 -24.95
CA ALA A 339 -2.35 24.90 -25.98
C ALA A 339 -1.84 24.74 -27.43
N SER A 340 -0.53 24.80 -27.67
CA SER A 340 0.08 24.65 -29.00
C SER A 340 0.70 23.27 -29.25
N LEU A 341 0.73 22.39 -28.25
CA LEU A 341 1.23 21.01 -28.38
C LEU A 341 0.14 20.04 -28.84
N PHE A 342 -1.12 20.32 -28.50
CA PHE A 342 -2.26 19.56 -28.97
C PHE A 342 -2.85 20.26 -30.19
N GLY A 343 -2.62 19.69 -31.37
CA GLY A 343 -3.43 20.01 -32.56
C GLY A 343 -4.90 19.93 -32.17
N LYS A 344 -5.71 20.88 -32.67
CA LYS A 344 -7.15 21.05 -32.36
C LYS A 344 -7.80 19.71 -32.00
N ARG A 345 -8.36 19.61 -30.78
CA ARG A 345 -9.21 18.47 -30.38
C ARG A 345 -10.12 18.14 -31.58
N PRO A 346 -10.12 16.90 -32.09
CA PRO A 346 -11.23 16.47 -32.92
C PRO A 346 -12.50 16.74 -32.11
N ALA A 347 -13.51 17.31 -32.76
CA ALA A 347 -14.77 17.66 -32.14
C ALA A 347 -15.27 16.48 -31.29
N GLU A 348 -15.80 16.81 -30.11
CA GLU A 348 -16.50 15.90 -29.23
C GLU A 348 -17.52 15.12 -30.05
N ASP A 349 -17.20 13.85 -30.37
CA ASP A 349 -18.15 12.94 -30.98
C ASP A 349 -18.95 12.32 -29.85
N GLU A 350 -20.21 12.76 -29.76
CA GLU A 350 -21.21 12.35 -28.79
C GLU A 350 -21.40 10.82 -28.85
N SER A 351 -20.72 10.10 -27.98
CA SER A 351 -21.08 8.73 -27.59
C SER A 351 -20.81 8.53 -26.09
N ARG A 352 -21.33 9.48 -25.30
CA ARG A 352 -21.59 9.33 -23.87
C ARG A 352 -23.10 9.16 -23.66
N ASP A 353 -23.58 7.95 -23.91
CA ASP A 353 -24.86 7.38 -23.49
C ASP A 353 -24.59 5.86 -23.43
N MET A 354 -24.90 5.05 -22.42
CA MET A 354 -25.75 5.14 -21.24
C MET A 354 -25.25 4.02 -20.31
N CYS A 355 -24.88 4.35 -19.07
CA CYS A 355 -24.84 3.38 -17.96
C CYS A 355 -25.40 4.07 -16.71
N GLN A 356 -26.69 4.38 -16.74
CA GLN A 356 -27.49 4.51 -15.54
C GLN A 356 -28.67 3.56 -15.68
N GLY A 357 -28.55 2.42 -15.01
CA GLY A 357 -29.68 1.58 -14.72
C GLY A 357 -30.67 2.36 -13.87
N THR A 358 -31.92 2.42 -14.33
CA THR A 358 -33.07 2.68 -13.49
C THR A 358 -33.94 1.43 -13.54
N GLU A 359 -33.75 0.57 -12.53
CA GLU A 359 -34.86 -0.23 -12.02
C GLU A 359 -35.83 0.71 -11.30
N ASN A 360 -37.10 0.72 -11.69
CA ASN A 360 -38.23 0.49 -10.78
C ASN A 360 -39.59 0.74 -11.46
N HIS A 361 -40.50 -0.24 -11.26
CA HIS A 361 -41.95 -0.12 -10.98
C HIS A 361 -42.79 0.59 -12.07
N GLU A 362 -43.79 -0.02 -12.72
CA GLU A 362 -44.90 -0.91 -12.30
C GLU A 362 -45.39 -1.77 -13.46
#